data_AF-A0AAU0RAA9-F1
#
_entry.id   AF-A0AAU0RAA9-F1
#
_cell.length_a   1.000
_cell.length_b   1.000
_cell.length_c   1.000
_cell.angle_alpha   90.00
_cell.angle_beta   90.00
_cell.angle_gamma   90.00
#
_symmetry.space_group_name_H-M   'P 1'
#
loop_
_entity.id
_entity.type
_entity.pdbx_description
1 polymer ?
#
loop_
_entity_poly.entity_id
_entity_poly.type
_entity_poly.pdbx_seq_one_letter_code
_entity_poly.pdbx_strand_id
1 'polypeptide(L)' 'MPTTTITKKELNVPTSIIIEVADVLLENEITNDIIGTNAENDELVLEVEYEKEQREVIHQIEDMIADHEESDDDEEEE' A
#
# COMPACT_ATOMS: atom_id res chain seq x y z
N MET A 1 29.05 9.75 3.63
CA MET A 1 27.76 9.86 2.93
C MET A 1 26.79 9.04 3.75
N PRO A 2 25.71 9.61 4.30
CA PRO A 2 24.71 8.80 4.96
C PRO A 2 24.12 7.85 3.91
N THR A 3 24.33 6.55 4.09
CA THR A 3 23.64 5.53 3.32
C THR A 3 22.24 5.44 3.88
N THR A 4 21.35 6.31 3.43
CA THR A 4 19.90 6.18 3.62
C THR A 4 19.49 4.85 2.99
N THR A 5 19.17 3.87 3.83
CA THR A 5 18.75 2.55 3.36
C THR A 5 17.28 2.64 2.99
N ILE A 6 17.03 3.02 1.74
CA ILE A 6 15.69 3.09 1.15
C ILE A 6 15.24 1.66 0.84
N THR A 7 14.08 1.28 1.37
CA THR A 7 13.42 0.00 1.10
C THR A 7 12.32 0.24 0.08
N LYS A 8 12.29 -0.57 -0.97
CA LYS A 8 11.23 -0.55 -1.99
C LYS A 8 10.26 -1.70 -1.71
N LYS A 9 8.96 -1.43 -1.81
CA LYS A 9 7.91 -2.44 -1.67
C LYS A 9 6.78 -2.18 -2.64
N GLU A 10 6.27 -3.26 -3.20
CA GLU A 10 5.09 -3.25 -4.06
C GLU A 10 3.84 -3.44 -3.18
N LEU A 11 2.85 -2.57 -3.36
CA LEU A 11 1.56 -2.59 -2.68
C LEU A 11 0.46 -2.65 -3.74
N ASN A 12 -0.43 -3.64 -3.62
CA ASN A 12 -1.66 -3.70 -4.40
C ASN A 12 -2.72 -2.95 -3.59
N VAL A 13 -3.16 -1.81 -4.11
CA VAL A 13 -4.09 -0.94 -3.40
C VAL A 13 -5.43 -0.93 -4.13
N PRO A 14 -6.52 -1.37 -3.48
CA PRO A 14 -7.84 -1.30 -4.08
C PRO A 14 -8.20 0.13 -4.48
N THR A 15 -8.78 0.30 -5.67
CA THR A 15 -9.17 1.61 -6.17
C THR A 15 -10.21 2.32 -5.29
N SER A 16 -10.94 1.56 -4.47
CA SER A 16 -11.89 2.07 -3.47
C SER A 16 -11.22 2.90 -2.36
N ILE A 17 -10.02 2.51 -1.92
CA ILE A 17 -9.30 3.14 -0.81
C ILE A 17 -8.02 3.86 -1.26
N ILE A 18 -7.73 3.89 -2.56
CA ILE A 18 -6.52 4.50 -3.14
C ILE A 18 -6.33 5.96 -2.72
N ILE A 19 -7.43 6.70 -2.53
CA ILE A 19 -7.39 8.11 -2.10
C ILE A 19 -6.89 8.19 -0.66
N GLU A 20 -7.39 7.34 0.23
CA GLU A 20 -6.98 7.32 1.64
C GLU A 20 -5.52 6.89 1.78
N VAL A 21 -5.10 5.87 1.02
CA VAL A 21 -3.70 5.45 0.98
C VAL A 21 -2.79 6.54 0.41
N ALA A 22 -3.22 7.25 -0.65
CA ALA A 22 -2.46 8.35 -1.23
C ALA A 22 -2.30 9.53 -0.26
N ASP A 23 -3.33 9.87 0.52
CA ASP A 23 -3.22 10.88 1.58
C ASP A 23 -2.16 10.49 2.62
N VAL A 24 -2.18 9.25 3.12
CA VAL A 24 -1.18 8.77 4.08
C VAL A 24 0.24 8.81 3.51
N LEU A 25 0.42 8.42 2.24
CA LEU A 25 1.72 8.50 1.55
C LEU A 25 2.21 9.95 1.43
N LEU A 26 1.32 10.89 1.08
CA LEU A 26 1.65 12.31 0.96
C LEU A 26 1.97 12.96 2.31
N GLU A 27 1.20 12.66 3.36
CA GLU A 27 1.41 13.19 4.71
C GLU A 27 2.75 12.78 5.32
N ASN A 28 3.25 11.59 4.94
CA ASN A 28 4.50 11.03 5.44
C ASN A 28 5.69 11.20 4.48
N GLU A 29 5.51 12.00 3.42
CA GLU A 29 6.51 12.24 2.37
C GLU A 29 7.10 10.95 1.77
N ILE A 30 6.26 9.91 1.63
CA ILE A 30 6.64 8.61 1.08
C ILE A 30 6.58 8.69 -0.44
N THR A 31 7.70 8.40 -1.09
CA THR A 31 7.77 8.35 -2.55
C THR A 31 7.01 7.13 -3.03
N ASN A 32 6.11 7.34 -3.99
CA ASN A 32 5.31 6.30 -4.60
C ASN A 32 5.33 6.44 -6.12
N ASP A 33 5.38 5.30 -6.81
CA ASP A 33 5.37 5.19 -8.26
C ASP A 33 4.34 4.14 -8.69
N ILE A 34 3.50 4.50 -9.67
CA ILE A 34 2.54 3.55 -10.24
C ILE A 34 3.28 2.64 -11.22
N ILE A 35 3.47 1.38 -10.83
CA ILE A 35 4.19 0.39 -11.66
C ILE A 35 3.23 -0.49 -12.47
N GLY A 36 1.95 -0.53 -12.11
CA GLY A 36 0.94 -1.32 -12.81
C GLY A 36 -0.48 -1.10 -12.30
N THR A 37 -1.41 -1.81 -12.93
CA THR A 37 -2.83 -1.82 -12.57
C THR A 37 -3.36 -3.25 -12.72
N ASN A 38 -4.12 -3.73 -11.75
CA ASN A 38 -4.83 -4.99 -11.79
C ASN A 38 -6.31 -4.75 -12.07
N ALA A 39 -6.71 -4.87 -13.33
CA ALA A 39 -8.09 -4.63 -13.75
C ALA A 39 -9.05 -5.76 -13.36
N GLU A 40 -8.54 -6.93 -12.96
CA GLU A 40 -9.39 -8.07 -12.57
C GLU A 40 -9.94 -7.91 -11.15
N ASN A 41 -9.14 -7.32 -10.25
CA ASN A 41 -9.50 -7.07 -8.86
C ASN A 41 -9.77 -5.58 -8.57
N ASP A 42 -9.79 -4.72 -9.59
CA ASP A 42 -9.92 -3.26 -9.43
C ASP A 42 -8.87 -2.65 -8.46
N GLU A 43 -7.62 -3.09 -8.57
CA GLU A 43 -6.49 -2.65 -7.74
C GLU A 43 -5.43 -1.90 -8.56
N LEU A 44 -4.68 -1.04 -7.89
CA LEU A 44 -3.57 -0.28 -8.44
C LEU A 44 -2.26 -0.74 -7.79
N VAL A 45 -1.26 -1.07 -8.61
CA VAL A 45 0.03 -1.56 -8.13
C VAL A 45 0.98 -0.38 -7.96
N LEU A 46 1.26 -0.05 -6.70
CA LEU A 46 2.15 1.03 -6.29
C LEU A 46 3.48 0.46 -5.79
N GLU A 47 4.60 0.98 -6.31
CA GLU A 47 5.90 0.83 -5.66
C GLU A 47 6.09 2.00 -4.70
N VAL A 48 6.32 1.71 -3.42
CA VAL A 48 6.61 2.71 -2.40
C VAL A 48 8.04 2.59 -1.91
N GLU A 49 8.69 3.73 -1.73
CA GLU A 49 10.05 3.83 -1.22
C GLU A 49 10.03 4.45 0.18
N TYR A 50 10.50 3.70 1.18
CA TYR A 50 10.44 4.10 2.58
C TYR A 50 11.70 3.75 3.34
N GLU A 51 12.01 4.55 4.36
CA GLU A 51 13.09 4.28 5.32
C GLU A 51 12.61 3.42 6.49
N LYS A 52 13.57 2.92 7.28
CA LYS A 52 13.25 2.14 8.49
C LYS A 52 12.33 2.88 9.47
N GLU A 53 12.44 4.21 9.52
CA GLU A 53 11.62 5.09 10.37
C GLU A 53 10.17 5.19 9.86
N GLN A 54 9.95 5.06 8.55
CA GLN A 54 8.63 5.10 7.91
C GLN A 54 7.95 3.73 7.84
N ARG A 55 8.59 2.68 8.39
CA ARG A 55 8.03 1.31 8.35
C ARG A 55 6.67 1.20 9.04
N GLU A 56 6.44 1.97 10.10
CA GLU A 56 5.15 1.98 10.80
C GLU A 56 4.01 2.48 9.90
N VAL A 57 4.29 3.46 9.03
CA VAL A 57 3.33 3.99 8.07
C VAL A 57 3.00 2.96 7.00
N ILE A 58 4.01 2.24 6.48
CA ILE A 58 3.78 1.16 5.51
C ILE A 58 2.92 0.06 6.12
N HIS A 59 3.18 -0.33 7.36
CA HIS A 59 2.34 -1.30 8.05
C HIS A 59 0.90 -0.80 8.21
N GLN A 60 0.69 0.48 8.51
CA GLN A 60 -0.66 1.07 8.56
C GLN A 60 -1.38 0.98 7.21
N ILE A 61 -0.70 1.28 6.11
CA ILE A 61 -1.26 1.15 4.76
C ILE A 61 -1.62 -0.30 4.46
N GLU A 62 -0.75 -1.25 4.84
CA GLU A 62 -1.03 -2.68 4.68
C GLU A 62 -2.23 -3.14 5.50
N ASP A 63 -2.37 -2.67 6.74
CA ASP A 63 -3.55 -2.94 7.58
C ASP A 63 -4.82 -2.38 6.91
N MET A 64 -4.78 -1.18 6.32
CA MET A 64 -5.93 -0.60 5.61
C MET A 64 -6.32 -1.40 4.38
N ILE A 65 -5.34 -1.92 3.64
CA ILE A 65 -5.59 -2.78 2.47
C ILE A 65 -6.18 -4.13 2.92
N ALA A 66 -5.58 -4.74 3.95
CA ALA A 66 -6.04 -6.03 4.48
C ALA A 66 -7.45 -5.96 5.08
N ASP A 67 -7.79 -4.89 5.80
CA ASP A 67 -9.15 -4.67 6.33
C ASP A 67 -10.19 -4.54 5.20
N HIS A 68 -9.77 -4.01 4.04
CA HIS A 68 -10.59 -3.94 2.84
C HIS A 68 -10.75 -5.30 2.15
N GLU A 69 -9.67 -6.08 2.03
CA GLU A 69 -9.71 -7.43 1.44
C GLU A 69 -10.45 -8.45 2.33
N GLU A 70 -10.36 -8.34 3.66
CA GLU A 70 -11.05 -9.24 4.61
C GLU A 70 -12.59 -9.11 4.51
N SER A 71 -13.11 -8.01 3.94
CA SER A 71 -14.54 -7.87 3.65
C SER A 71 -15.01 -8.64 2.40
N ASP A 72 -14.11 -9.24 1.62
CA ASP A 72 -14.42 -10.00 0.39
C ASP A 72 -14.17 -11.52 0.52
N ASP A 73 -13.60 -12.01 1.63
CA ASP A 73 -13.31 -13.44 1.88
C ASP A 73 -14.25 -14.07 2.95
N ASP A 74 -15.56 -13.83 2.82
CA ASP A 74 -16.61 -14.59 3.51
C ASP A 74 -17.37 -15.47 2.49
N GLU A 75 -16.63 -16.31 1.74
CA GLU A 75 -17.18 -17.54 1.18
C GLU A 75 -16.72 -18.73 2.06
N GLU A 76 -17.50 -18.95 3.12
CA GLU A 76 -17.50 -20.14 3.97
C GLU A 76 -17.45 -21.45 3.15
N GLU A 77 -16.59 -22.41 3.50
CA GLU A 77 -17.00 -23.83 3.47
C GLU A 77 -16.45 -24.63 4.67
N GLU A 78 -17.41 -25.29 5.32
CA GLU A 78 -17.43 -26.19 6.49
C GLU A 78 -16.49 -27.42 6.40
#